data_AF-A0A950RK61-F1
#
_entry.id   AF-A0A950RK61-F1
#
_cell.length_a   1.000
_cell.length_b   1.000
_cell.length_c   1.000
_cell.angle_alpha   90.00
_cell.angle_beta   90.00
_cell.angle_gamma   90.00
#
_symmetry.space_group_name_H-M   'P 1'
#
loop_
_entity.id
_entity.type
_entity.pdbx_description
1 polymer ?
#
loop_
_entity_poly.entity_id
_entity_poly.type
_entity_poly.pdbx_seq_one_letter_code
_entity_poly.pdbx_strand_id
1 'polypeptide(L)'
;MNRRDLQQLAEERILDTKALLDAGRWSGAYYLAGYAAEYALKSCILHHIEKTGMIFQDRKYLKDLGDSWTHQLDRLLDLAGLTAVLGPATGANPVLHSYWSFVKDWNERSRYEPKTEVQARALYEALTQEPDRVLRWLRTYW
;
A
#
# COMPACT_ATOMS: atom_id res chain seq x y z
N MET A 1 4.00 15.93 -6.89
CA MET A 1 4.40 14.53 -6.74
C MET A 1 3.85 13.77 -7.93
N ASN A 2 4.72 13.15 -8.72
CA ASN A 2 4.37 12.33 -9.88
C ASN A 2 4.47 10.82 -9.53
N ARG A 3 4.21 9.95 -10.50
CA ARG A 3 4.27 8.48 -10.31
C ARG A 3 5.63 7.98 -9.84
N ARG A 4 6.72 8.48 -10.43
CA ARG A 4 8.09 8.08 -10.07
C ARG A 4 8.46 8.55 -8.67
N ASP A 5 8.04 9.77 -8.29
CA ASP A 5 8.25 10.28 -6.93
C ASP A 5 7.57 9.37 -5.90
N LEU A 6 6.34 8.91 -6.17
CA LEU A 6 5.60 8.00 -5.29
C LEU A 6 6.25 6.62 -5.19
N GLN A 7 6.72 6.06 -6.31
CA GLN A 7 7.45 4.79 -6.32
C GLN A 7 8.72 4.88 -5.45
N GLN A 8 9.49 5.95 -5.63
CA GLN A 8 10.70 6.21 -4.84
C GLN A 8 10.36 6.37 -3.35
N LEU A 9 9.32 7.14 -3.01
CA LEU A 9 8.88 7.29 -1.63
C LEU A 9 8.44 5.95 -1.00
N ALA A 10 7.78 5.07 -1.76
CA ALA A 10 7.42 3.75 -1.27
C ALA A 10 8.66 2.92 -0.91
N GLU A 11 9.73 2.98 -1.72
CA GLU A 11 10.99 2.30 -1.47
C GLU A 11 11.75 2.89 -0.28
N GLU A 12 11.85 4.22 -0.21
CA GLU A 12 12.47 4.91 0.91
C GLU A 12 11.77 4.60 2.23
N ARG A 13 10.42 4.56 2.26
CA ARG A 13 9.68 4.22 3.47
C ARG A 13 9.95 2.82 3.97
N ILE A 14 10.18 1.85 3.08
CA ILE A 14 10.59 0.49 3.50
C ILE A 14 11.99 0.48 4.11
N LEU A 15 12.93 1.23 3.54
CA LEU A 15 14.28 1.37 4.11
C LEU A 15 14.21 2.03 5.50
N ASP A 16 13.42 3.10 5.63
CA ASP A 16 13.20 3.78 6.91
C ASP A 16 12.54 2.86 7.94
N THR A 17 11.52 2.09 7.54
CA THR A 17 10.88 1.09 8.41
C THR A 17 11.89 0.06 8.91
N LYS A 18 12.74 -0.47 8.01
CA LYS A 18 13.75 -1.45 8.41
C LYS A 18 14.74 -0.87 9.42
N ALA A 19 15.25 0.35 9.17
CA ALA A 19 16.14 1.02 10.09
C ALA A 19 15.50 1.25 11.47
N LEU A 20 14.22 1.63 11.51
CA LEU A 20 13.48 1.82 12.76
C LEU A 20 13.22 0.50 13.50
N LEU A 21 12.94 -0.59 12.78
CA LEU A 21 12.83 -1.93 13.39
C LEU A 21 14.16 -2.34 14.03
N ASP A 22 15.26 -2.20 13.31
CA ASP A 22 16.59 -2.57 13.83
C ASP A 22 16.98 -1.74 15.06
N ALA A 23 16.51 -0.50 15.14
CA ALA A 23 16.74 0.40 16.26
C ALA A 23 15.72 0.27 17.41
N GLY A 24 14.80 -0.70 17.36
CA GLY A 24 13.80 -0.90 18.42
C GLY A 24 12.66 0.13 18.46
N ARG A 25 12.45 0.87 17.36
CA ARG A 25 11.47 1.97 17.26
C ARG A 25 10.17 1.50 16.62
N TRP A 26 9.50 0.57 17.28
CA TRP A 26 8.36 -0.20 16.76
C TRP A 26 7.19 0.64 16.25
N SER A 27 6.69 1.59 17.05
CA SER A 27 5.58 2.46 16.61
C SER A 27 5.94 3.29 15.38
N GLY A 28 7.18 3.79 15.32
CA GLY A 28 7.67 4.53 14.15
C GLY A 28 7.79 3.64 12.92
N ALA A 29 8.34 2.44 13.09
CA ALA A 29 8.44 1.44 12.02
C ALA A 29 7.07 1.07 11.44
N TYR A 30 6.11 0.72 12.30
CA TYR A 30 4.73 0.39 11.91
C TYR A 30 4.07 1.56 11.17
N TYR A 31 4.25 2.78 11.69
CA TYR A 31 3.69 3.98 11.09
C TYR A 31 4.23 4.22 9.67
N LEU A 32 5.56 4.17 9.47
CA LEU A 32 6.15 4.37 8.14
C LEU A 32 5.87 3.21 7.18
N ALA A 33 5.73 1.98 7.69
CA ALA A 33 5.49 0.81 6.86
C ALA A 33 4.20 0.95 6.05
N GLY A 34 3.12 1.42 6.68
CA GLY A 34 1.86 1.60 5.97
C GLY A 34 1.90 2.70 4.91
N TYR A 35 2.71 3.76 5.08
CA TYR A 35 2.92 4.75 4.02
C TYR A 35 3.62 4.15 2.79
N ALA A 36 4.46 3.13 2.95
CA ALA A 36 5.03 2.45 1.79
C ALA A 36 3.92 1.82 0.91
N ALA A 37 2.92 1.18 1.53
CA ALA A 37 1.76 0.63 0.83
C ALA A 37 0.89 1.74 0.20
N GLU A 38 0.65 2.83 0.94
CA GLU A 38 -0.10 3.97 0.44
C GLU A 38 0.54 4.59 -0.81
N TYR A 39 1.84 4.88 -0.77
CA TYR A 39 2.56 5.44 -1.90
C TYR A 39 2.58 4.49 -3.10
N ALA A 40 2.73 3.19 -2.84
CA ALA A 40 2.63 2.18 -3.89
C ALA A 40 1.25 2.21 -4.57
N LEU A 41 0.16 2.20 -3.80
CA LEU A 41 -1.20 2.28 -4.34
C LEU A 41 -1.46 3.59 -5.08
N LYS A 42 -1.01 4.73 -4.55
CA LYS A 42 -1.15 6.03 -5.23
C LYS A 42 -0.39 6.06 -6.56
N SER A 43 0.75 5.39 -6.65
CA SER A 43 1.44 5.24 -7.94
C SER A 43 0.67 4.32 -8.92
N CYS A 44 0.02 3.26 -8.43
CA CYS A 44 -0.88 2.43 -9.23
C CYS A 44 -2.10 3.23 -9.75
N ILE A 45 -2.67 4.14 -8.95
CA ILE A 45 -3.76 5.03 -9.41
C ILE A 45 -3.30 5.87 -10.60
N LEU A 46 -2.11 6.49 -10.52
CA LEU A 46 -1.58 7.28 -11.63
C LEU A 46 -1.31 6.43 -12.87
N HIS A 47 -0.78 5.21 -12.69
CA HIS A 47 -0.60 4.25 -13.78
C HIS A 47 -1.95 3.88 -14.43
N HIS A 48 -2.96 3.57 -13.61
CA HIS A 48 -4.30 3.22 -14.08
C HIS A 48 -4.89 4.35 -14.93
N ILE A 49 -4.85 5.58 -14.44
CA ILE A 49 -5.33 6.77 -15.17
C ILE A 49 -4.58 6.94 -16.49
N GLU A 50 -3.25 6.80 -16.50
CA GLU A 50 -2.44 6.92 -17.73
C GLU A 50 -2.82 5.84 -18.76
N LYS A 51 -3.03 4.60 -18.32
CA LYS A 51 -3.32 3.48 -19.22
C LYS A 51 -4.73 3.46 -19.77
N THR A 52 -5.71 3.84 -18.96
CA THR A 52 -7.12 3.71 -19.32
C THR A 52 -7.73 5.02 -19.78
N GLY A 53 -7.21 6.17 -19.33
CA GLY A 53 -7.89 7.46 -19.50
C GLY A 53 -9.21 7.56 -18.73
N MET A 54 -9.41 6.76 -17.66
CA MET A 54 -10.68 6.61 -16.93
C MET A 54 -11.31 7.93 -16.51
N ILE A 55 -10.51 8.95 -16.20
CA ILE A 55 -10.97 10.30 -15.82
C ILE A 55 -11.84 10.98 -16.90
N PHE A 56 -11.73 10.57 -18.17
CA PHE A 56 -12.55 11.07 -19.29
C PHE A 56 -13.64 10.09 -19.71
N GLN A 57 -13.67 8.88 -19.15
CA GLN A 57 -14.64 7.84 -19.49
C GLN A 57 -15.75 7.72 -18.44
N ASP A 58 -15.42 7.94 -17.16
CA ASP A 58 -16.36 7.85 -16.05
C ASP A 58 -16.31 9.11 -15.17
N ARG A 59 -17.39 9.90 -15.24
CA ARG A 59 -17.56 11.10 -14.40
C ARG A 59 -17.65 10.78 -12.92
N LYS A 60 -18.14 9.59 -12.55
CA LYS A 60 -18.17 9.15 -11.15
C LYS A 60 -16.76 8.91 -10.65
N TYR A 61 -15.94 8.16 -11.41
CA TYR A 61 -14.53 7.94 -11.09
C TYR A 61 -13.78 9.27 -10.87
N LEU A 62 -13.97 10.25 -11.76
CA LEU A 62 -13.34 11.57 -11.60
C LEU A 62 -13.72 12.27 -10.28
N LYS A 63 -14.98 12.12 -9.83
CA LYS A 63 -15.42 12.66 -8.54
C LYS A 63 -14.82 11.88 -7.37
N ASP A 64 -14.83 10.56 -7.45
CA ASP A 64 -14.30 9.66 -6.42
C ASP A 64 -12.77 9.79 -6.28
N LEU A 65 -12.06 10.27 -7.30
CA LEU A 65 -10.61 10.47 -7.26
C LEU A 65 -10.16 11.42 -6.12
N GLY A 66 -11.07 12.23 -5.58
CA GLY A 66 -10.83 12.97 -4.32
C GLY A 66 -10.46 12.06 -3.14
N ASP A 67 -10.93 10.80 -3.13
CA ASP A 67 -10.57 9.80 -2.11
C ASP A 67 -9.09 9.39 -2.17
N SER A 68 -8.35 9.75 -3.23
CA SER A 68 -6.89 9.56 -3.30
C SER A 68 -6.12 10.37 -2.26
N TRP A 69 -6.76 11.34 -1.62
CA TRP A 69 -6.21 12.09 -0.48
C TRP A 69 -6.43 11.39 0.86
N THR A 70 -7.25 10.34 0.90
CA THR A 70 -7.42 9.52 2.10
C THR A 70 -6.20 8.62 2.31
N HIS A 71 -6.10 8.10 3.53
CA HIS A 71 -5.11 7.09 3.94
C HIS A 71 -5.73 5.67 3.98
N GLN A 72 -6.92 5.49 3.41
CA GLN A 72 -7.65 4.22 3.44
C GLN A 72 -7.20 3.31 2.29
N LEU A 73 -6.38 2.30 2.59
CA LEU A 73 -5.73 1.47 1.57
C LEU A 73 -6.71 0.72 0.68
N ASP A 74 -7.84 0.23 1.21
CA ASP A 74 -8.89 -0.43 0.41
C ASP A 74 -9.53 0.53 -0.62
N ARG A 75 -9.71 1.82 -0.26
CA ARG A 75 -10.22 2.84 -1.19
C ARG A 75 -9.19 3.17 -2.27
N LEU A 76 -7.92 3.21 -1.92
CA LEU A 76 -6.84 3.45 -2.89
C LEU A 76 -6.67 2.27 -3.86
N LEU A 77 -6.83 1.04 -3.37
CA LEU A 77 -6.86 -0.17 -4.21
C LEU A 77 -8.00 -0.13 -5.23
N ASP A 78 -9.19 0.29 -4.79
CA ASP A 78 -10.37 0.46 -5.64
C ASP A 78 -10.14 1.51 -6.74
N LEU A 79 -9.62 2.69 -6.37
CA LEU A 79 -9.27 3.75 -7.34
C LEU A 79 -8.17 3.34 -8.32
N ALA A 80 -7.29 2.41 -7.94
CA ALA A 80 -6.27 1.85 -8.81
C ALA A 80 -6.83 0.79 -9.78
N GLY A 81 -8.12 0.46 -9.70
CA GLY A 81 -8.75 -0.59 -10.49
C GLY A 81 -8.28 -1.99 -10.12
N LEU A 82 -7.69 -2.16 -8.93
CA LEU A 82 -7.00 -3.39 -8.54
C LEU A 82 -7.90 -4.39 -7.79
N THR A 83 -9.05 -3.97 -7.29
CA THR A 83 -10.01 -4.85 -6.59
C THR A 83 -10.38 -6.08 -7.41
N ALA A 84 -10.64 -5.91 -8.71
CA ALA A 84 -11.05 -6.99 -9.61
C ALA A 84 -9.95 -8.03 -9.85
N VAL A 85 -8.67 -7.63 -9.81
CA VAL A 85 -7.53 -8.52 -10.04
C VAL A 85 -6.96 -9.10 -8.74
N LEU A 86 -7.20 -8.44 -7.60
CA LEU A 86 -6.77 -8.93 -6.29
C LEU A 86 -7.50 -10.21 -5.88
N GLY A 87 -8.79 -10.35 -6.19
CA GLY A 87 -9.58 -11.54 -5.85
C GLY A 87 -8.96 -12.84 -6.41
N PRO A 88 -8.75 -12.95 -7.73
CA PRO A 88 -8.07 -14.10 -8.32
C PRO A 88 -6.65 -14.31 -7.80
N ALA A 89 -5.87 -13.22 -7.62
CA ALA A 89 -4.50 -13.31 -7.12
C ALA A 89 -4.43 -13.87 -5.69
N THR A 90 -5.31 -13.41 -4.81
CA THR A 90 -5.40 -13.89 -3.42
C THR A 90 -6.04 -15.28 -3.32
N GLY A 91 -6.94 -15.64 -4.24
CA GLY A 91 -7.48 -17.00 -4.35
C GLY A 91 -6.42 -18.03 -4.76
N ALA A 92 -5.47 -17.64 -5.61
CA ALA A 92 -4.34 -18.49 -6.00
C ALA A 92 -3.17 -18.46 -4.99
N ASN A 93 -3.15 -17.48 -4.09
CA ASN A 93 -2.07 -17.25 -3.14
C ASN A 93 -2.60 -16.89 -1.74
N PRO A 94 -2.79 -17.90 -0.87
CA PRO A 94 -3.27 -17.69 0.50
C PRO A 94 -2.35 -16.82 1.37
N VAL A 95 -1.04 -16.79 1.08
CA VAL A 95 -0.07 -15.95 1.79
C VAL A 95 -0.32 -14.48 1.45
N LEU A 96 -0.44 -14.16 0.15
CA LEU A 96 -0.81 -12.82 -0.31
C LEU A 96 -2.16 -12.39 0.27
N HIS A 97 -3.14 -13.31 0.34
CA HIS A 97 -4.44 -13.03 0.96
C HIS A 97 -4.30 -12.60 2.43
N SER A 98 -3.52 -13.35 3.22
CA SER A 98 -3.28 -13.05 4.63
C SER A 98 -2.52 -11.73 4.80
N TYR A 99 -1.47 -11.52 4.01
CA TYR A 99 -0.71 -10.27 4.04
C TYR A 99 -1.54 -9.06 3.66
N TRP A 100 -2.32 -9.13 2.58
CA TRP A 100 -3.21 -8.04 2.21
C TRP A 100 -4.26 -7.75 3.29
N SER A 101 -4.88 -8.80 3.84
CA SER A 101 -5.88 -8.65 4.90
C SER A 101 -5.33 -7.95 6.14
N PHE A 102 -4.04 -8.12 6.43
CA PHE A 102 -3.37 -7.42 7.52
C PHE A 102 -2.94 -6.00 7.13
N VAL A 103 -2.34 -5.83 5.95
CA VAL A 103 -1.83 -4.51 5.49
C VAL A 103 -2.96 -3.51 5.35
N LYS A 104 -4.09 -3.91 4.75
CA LYS A 104 -5.21 -3.00 4.45
C LYS A 104 -5.84 -2.36 5.70
N ASP A 105 -5.71 -3.00 6.86
CA ASP A 105 -6.24 -2.52 8.14
C ASP A 105 -5.37 -1.41 8.76
N TRP A 106 -4.18 -1.16 8.19
CA TRP A 106 -3.37 -0.01 8.57
C TRP A 106 -4.10 1.31 8.25
N ASN A 107 -3.93 2.28 9.16
CA ASN A 107 -4.31 3.68 8.92
C ASN A 107 -3.37 4.63 9.70
N GLU A 108 -3.43 5.90 9.37
CA GLU A 108 -2.58 6.96 9.91
C GLU A 108 -2.79 7.22 11.42
N ARG A 109 -3.95 6.85 11.98
CA ARG A 109 -4.23 7.02 13.43
C ARG A 109 -3.36 6.12 14.28
N SER A 110 -2.78 5.06 13.70
CA SER A 110 -1.78 4.20 14.36
C SER A 110 -0.60 4.98 14.95
N ARG A 111 -0.35 6.21 14.49
CA ARG A 111 0.61 7.16 15.08
C ARG A 111 0.36 7.43 16.56
N TYR A 112 -0.90 7.45 17.00
CA TYR A 112 -1.29 7.76 18.38
C TYR A 112 -1.35 6.54 19.29
N GLU A 113 -1.01 5.36 18.76
CA GLU A 113 -1.09 4.10 19.48
C GLU A 113 0.32 3.52 19.69
N PRO A 114 0.64 3.00 20.88
CA PRO A 114 1.85 2.20 21.04
C PRO A 114 1.72 0.92 20.20
N LYS A 115 2.79 0.58 19.45
CA LYS A 115 2.89 -0.68 18.72
C LYS A 115 3.99 -1.55 19.31
N THR A 116 3.75 -2.84 19.33
CA THR A 116 4.75 -3.83 19.75
C THR A 116 5.71 -4.16 18.61
N GLU A 117 6.86 -4.75 18.95
CA GLU A 117 7.77 -5.32 17.95
C GLU A 117 7.04 -6.29 17.02
N VAL A 118 6.22 -7.18 17.59
CA VAL A 118 5.48 -8.20 16.82
C VAL A 118 4.58 -7.56 15.77
N GLN A 119 3.85 -6.49 16.13
CA GLN A 119 2.99 -5.78 15.19
C GLN A 119 3.79 -5.09 14.07
N ALA A 120 4.87 -4.38 14.45
CA ALA A 120 5.71 -3.66 13.49
C ALA A 120 6.41 -4.61 12.52
N ARG A 121 6.94 -5.72 13.04
CA ARG A 121 7.61 -6.77 12.28
C ARG A 121 6.63 -7.47 11.33
N ALA A 122 5.43 -7.83 11.81
CA ALA A 122 4.41 -8.44 10.97
C ALA A 122 4.01 -7.55 9.78
N LEU A 123 3.87 -6.23 9.98
CA LEU A 123 3.52 -5.31 8.89
C LEU A 123 4.64 -5.19 7.87
N TYR A 124 5.88 -5.06 8.36
CA TYR A 124 7.05 -5.03 7.50
C TYR A 124 7.20 -6.32 6.69
N GLU A 125 7.02 -7.49 7.31
CA GLU A 125 7.08 -8.78 6.64
C GLU A 125 5.97 -8.92 5.60
N ALA A 126 4.72 -8.58 5.92
CA ALA A 126 3.62 -8.60 4.94
C ALA A 126 3.91 -7.74 3.70
N LEU A 127 4.66 -6.64 3.88
CA LEU A 127 5.07 -5.75 2.80
C LEU A 127 6.33 -6.19 2.05
N THR A 128 7.23 -6.97 2.66
CA THR A 128 8.59 -7.20 2.14
C THR A 128 9.03 -8.66 2.00
N GLN A 129 8.32 -9.61 2.62
CA GLN A 129 8.67 -11.02 2.64
C GLN A 129 8.45 -11.68 1.27
N GLU A 130 9.53 -12.08 0.62
CA GLU A 130 9.47 -12.85 -0.62
C GLU A 130 8.97 -14.29 -0.35
N PRO A 131 8.30 -14.93 -1.35
CA PRO A 131 8.03 -14.42 -2.69
C PRO A 131 6.72 -13.63 -2.82
N ASP A 132 5.90 -13.59 -1.77
CA ASP A 132 4.45 -13.26 -1.84
C ASP A 132 4.10 -11.88 -1.24
N ARG A 133 5.11 -11.03 -1.00
CA ARG A 133 4.91 -9.70 -0.43
C ARG A 133 3.93 -8.82 -1.22
N VAL A 134 3.15 -8.04 -0.47
CA VAL A 134 2.19 -7.09 -1.06
C VAL A 134 2.87 -6.09 -2.01
N LEU A 135 4.04 -5.56 -1.65
CA LEU A 135 4.73 -4.59 -2.52
C LEU A 135 5.20 -5.19 -3.84
N ARG A 136 5.55 -6.48 -3.89
CA ARG A 136 5.90 -7.15 -5.15
C ARG A 136 4.69 -7.24 -6.05
N TRP A 137 3.53 -7.55 -5.48
CA TRP A 137 2.28 -7.59 -6.24
C TRP A 137 1.89 -6.19 -6.73
N LEU A 138 1.93 -5.16 -5.88
CA LEU A 138 1.64 -3.78 -6.31
C LEU A 138 2.63 -3.29 -7.38
N ARG A 139 3.90 -3.70 -7.30
CA ARG A 139 4.93 -3.40 -8.31
C ARG A 139 4.60 -3.85 -9.73
N THR A 140 3.72 -4.84 -9.90
CA THR A 140 3.31 -5.26 -11.25
C THR A 140 2.29 -4.31 -11.88
N TYR A 141 1.76 -3.34 -11.12
CA TYR A 141 0.68 -2.43 -11.54
C TYR A 141 1.02 -0.94 -11.42
N TRP A 142 2.21 -0.59 -10.91
CA TRP A 142 2.64 0.81 -10.81
C TRP A 142 3.49 1.29 -11.99
#